data_AF-A0A964A5J4-F1
#
_entry.id   AF-A0A964A5J4-F1
#
_cell.length_a   1.000
_cell.length_b   1.000
_cell.length_c   1.000
_cell.angle_alpha   90.00
_cell.angle_beta   90.00
_cell.angle_gamma   90.00
#
_symmetry.space_group_name_H-M   'P 1'
#
loop_
_entity.id
_entity.type
_entity.pdbx_description
1 polymer ?
#
loop_
_entity_poly.entity_id
_entity_poly.type
_entity_poly.pdbx_seq_one_letter_code
_entity_poly.pdbx_strand_id
1 'polypeptide(L)'
;MTANQIYTVCVSTTYHNCSNPAYICPILNCSGGTCGCILTSGTSKTDVSCNGGSDGTATVTATGGLTPTYLWSNSKTTATITGLTAATYTVTVTSNGGACTTTETVTL
;
A
#
# COMPACT_ATOMS: atom_id res chain seq x y z
N MET A 1 -18.73 24.62 23.39
CA MET A 1 -19.04 23.30 23.98
C MET A 1 -20.26 22.79 23.24
N THR A 2 -20.21 21.87 22.29
CA THR A 2 -19.30 20.76 22.01
C THR A 2 -19.00 20.70 20.51
N ALA A 3 -17.73 20.49 20.15
CA ALA A 3 -17.29 20.25 18.78
C ALA A 3 -17.73 18.84 18.37
N ASN A 4 -18.83 18.72 17.64
CA ASN A 4 -19.35 17.43 17.18
C ASN A 4 -19.61 17.38 15.66
N GLN A 5 -18.82 18.11 14.88
CA GLN A 5 -18.96 18.14 13.41
C GLN A 5 -17.67 17.88 12.64
N ILE A 6 -16.64 17.33 13.30
CA ILE A 6 -15.35 17.01 12.66
C ILE A 6 -15.30 15.54 12.18
N TYR A 7 -16.25 14.69 12.59
CA TYR A 7 -16.19 13.25 12.32
C TYR A 7 -17.02 12.74 11.13
N THR A 8 -17.87 13.56 10.51
CA THR A 8 -18.89 13.05 9.57
C THR A 8 -18.53 13.22 8.09
N VAL A 9 -17.44 13.89 7.72
CA VAL A 9 -17.11 14.17 6.31
C VAL A 9 -15.88 13.42 5.77
N CYS A 10 -15.28 12.52 6.54
CA CYS A 10 -14.16 11.68 6.07
C CYS A 10 -14.58 10.27 5.62
N VAL A 11 -15.83 10.07 5.18
CA VAL A 11 -16.36 8.75 4.74
C VAL A 11 -16.74 8.67 3.25
N SER A 12 -16.57 9.74 2.46
CA SER A 12 -16.76 9.67 1.01
C SER A 12 -15.40 9.59 0.31
N THR A 13 -15.02 8.38 -0.07
CA THR A 13 -13.76 8.02 -0.72
C THR A 13 -13.67 8.45 -2.19
N THR A 14 -14.48 9.41 -2.66
CA THR A 14 -14.64 9.59 -4.12
C THR A 14 -14.22 10.92 -4.72
N TYR A 15 -14.20 12.07 -4.03
CA TYR A 15 -13.60 13.29 -4.58
C TYR A 15 -13.68 14.43 -3.55
N HIS A 16 -12.55 14.97 -3.10
CA HIS A 16 -12.52 16.29 -2.45
C HIS A 16 -11.78 17.25 -3.37
N ASN A 17 -12.48 18.30 -3.78
CA ASN A 17 -11.99 19.42 -4.55
C ASN A 17 -11.06 20.29 -3.67
N CYS A 18 -9.76 20.28 -3.98
CA CYS A 18 -8.73 21.05 -3.27
C CYS A 18 -8.79 22.58 -3.57
N SER A 19 -9.98 23.19 -3.50
CA SER A 19 -10.19 24.63 -3.82
C SER A 19 -10.26 25.54 -2.59
N ASN A 20 -10.30 24.99 -1.37
CA ASN A 20 -10.33 25.76 -0.14
C ASN A 20 -9.03 25.54 0.68
N PRO A 21 -8.23 26.59 0.96
CA PRO A 21 -6.97 26.47 1.70
C PRO A 21 -7.13 26.04 3.17
N ALA A 22 -8.35 25.93 3.69
CA ALA A 22 -8.63 25.40 5.02
C ALA A 22 -8.66 23.86 5.11
N TYR A 23 -8.67 23.13 3.98
CA TYR A 23 -8.66 21.67 3.95
C TYR A 23 -7.29 21.13 3.57
N ILE A 24 -6.31 21.36 4.45
CA ILE A 24 -5.06 20.64 4.40
C ILE A 24 -5.32 19.31 5.10
N CYS A 25 -5.59 18.26 4.33
CA CYS A 25 -5.60 16.90 4.88
C CYS A 25 -4.14 16.55 5.22
N PRO A 26 -3.77 16.33 6.50
CA PRO A 26 -2.36 16.11 6.88
C PRO A 26 -1.77 14.79 6.35
N ILE A 27 -2.55 14.02 5.57
CA ILE A 27 -2.29 12.63 5.22
C ILE A 27 -2.56 12.30 3.73
N LEU A 28 -2.77 13.31 2.87
CA LEU A 28 -3.14 13.10 1.47
C LEU A 28 -2.49 14.15 0.55
N ASN A 29 -1.81 13.72 -0.50
CA ASN A 29 -1.20 14.63 -1.48
C ASN A 29 -2.27 15.08 -2.49
N CYS A 30 -2.60 16.37 -2.52
CA CYS A 30 -3.40 16.96 -3.60
C CYS A 30 -2.52 17.13 -4.84
N SER A 31 -2.82 16.44 -5.94
CA SER A 31 -2.26 16.73 -7.26
C SER A 31 -3.40 16.90 -8.25
N GLY A 32 -3.43 18.01 -9.00
CA GLY A 32 -4.43 18.23 -10.06
C GLY A 32 -5.89 18.38 -9.59
N GLY A 33 -6.14 18.74 -8.33
CA GLY A 33 -7.49 19.00 -7.82
C GLY A 33 -8.23 17.78 -7.24
N THR A 34 -7.57 16.62 -7.16
CA THR A 34 -8.05 15.45 -6.42
C THR A 34 -7.21 15.20 -5.17
N CYS A 35 -7.91 15.09 -4.05
CA CYS A 35 -7.42 14.45 -2.84
C CYS A 35 -7.37 12.93 -3.08
N GLY A 36 -6.18 12.38 -3.35
CA GLY A 36 -5.98 10.96 -3.61
C GLY A 36 -4.79 10.41 -2.84
N CYS A 37 -4.83 9.12 -2.51
CA CYS A 37 -3.66 8.50 -1.92
C CYS A 37 -2.68 8.05 -2.99
N ILE A 38 -1.48 8.61 -2.96
CA ILE A 38 -0.40 8.19 -3.84
C ILE A 38 0.31 7.02 -3.14
N LEU A 39 -0.02 5.79 -3.54
CA LEU A 39 0.73 4.61 -3.14
C LEU A 39 1.20 3.93 -4.40
N THR A 40 2.49 4.06 -4.69
CA THR A 40 3.12 3.39 -5.83
C THR A 40 3.89 2.19 -5.27
N SER A 41 3.44 0.99 -5.63
CA SER A 41 4.14 -0.26 -5.33
C SER A 41 4.93 -0.74 -6.53
N GLY A 42 6.05 -1.41 -6.25
CA GLY A 42 6.83 -2.11 -7.25
C GLY A 42 7.39 -3.40 -6.65
N THR A 43 7.45 -4.45 -7.45
CA THR A 43 7.94 -5.76 -7.02
C THR A 43 9.25 -6.12 -7.71
N SER A 44 10.09 -6.85 -6.98
CA SER A 44 11.30 -7.49 -7.49
C SER A 44 11.41 -8.90 -6.91
N LYS A 45 11.98 -9.84 -7.65
CA LYS A 45 12.08 -11.24 -7.24
C LYS A 45 13.38 -11.88 -7.70
N THR A 46 13.77 -12.95 -7.01
CA THR A 46 14.77 -13.91 -7.44
C THR A 46 14.09 -15.27 -7.51
N ASP A 47 13.99 -15.83 -8.72
CA ASP A 47 13.36 -17.13 -8.94
C ASP A 47 14.11 -18.26 -8.22
N VAL A 48 13.43 -19.38 -8.02
CA VAL A 48 14.00 -20.57 -7.37
C VAL A 48 15.07 -21.19 -8.27
N SER A 49 16.23 -21.56 -7.74
CA SER A 49 17.35 -22.07 -8.57
C SER A 49 17.05 -23.44 -9.20
N CYS A 50 16.12 -24.21 -8.64
CA CYS A 50 15.74 -25.52 -9.15
C CYS A 50 14.30 -25.90 -8.78
N ASN A 51 13.69 -26.81 -9.54
CA ASN A 51 12.39 -27.36 -9.20
C ASN A 51 12.44 -28.06 -7.84
N GLY A 52 11.66 -27.55 -6.88
CA GLY A 52 11.64 -28.05 -5.50
C GLY A 52 12.62 -27.33 -4.55
N GLY A 53 13.39 -26.36 -5.05
CA GLY A 53 14.16 -25.45 -4.21
C GLY A 53 13.26 -24.51 -3.41
N SER A 54 13.81 -23.94 -2.35
CA SER A 54 13.16 -22.94 -1.50
C SER A 54 14.05 -21.72 -1.30
N ASP A 55 14.86 -21.38 -2.29
CA ASP A 55 15.82 -20.27 -2.28
C ASP A 55 15.28 -19.00 -2.95
N GLY A 56 14.02 -19.03 -3.40
CA GLY A 56 13.35 -17.89 -3.99
C GLY A 56 13.18 -16.73 -3.01
N THR A 57 13.20 -15.51 -3.55
CA THR A 57 12.97 -14.28 -2.79
C THR A 57 12.03 -13.34 -3.52
N ALA A 58 11.19 -12.62 -2.77
CA ALA A 58 10.34 -11.57 -3.31
C ALA A 58 10.44 -10.32 -2.43
N THR A 59 10.55 -9.16 -3.05
CA THR A 59 10.66 -7.85 -2.40
C THR A 59 9.63 -6.90 -2.99
N VAL A 60 8.97 -6.15 -2.13
CA VAL A 60 8.07 -5.06 -2.50
C VAL A 60 8.66 -3.75 -2.01
N THR A 61 8.63 -2.77 -2.89
CA THR A 61 8.94 -1.38 -2.58
C THR A 61 7.65 -0.59 -2.67
N ALA A 62 7.42 0.32 -1.73
CA ALA A 62 6.25 1.19 -1.72
C ALA A 62 6.70 2.63 -1.47
N THR A 63 6.18 3.55 -2.28
CA THR A 63 6.54 4.98 -2.26
C THR A 63 5.28 5.85 -2.37
N GLY A 64 5.35 7.10 -1.88
CA GLY A 64 4.28 8.09 -2.03
C GLY A 64 3.34 8.28 -0.83
N GLY A 65 3.49 7.49 0.25
CA GLY A 65 2.68 7.58 1.46
C GLY A 65 3.50 7.52 2.76
N LEU A 66 2.81 7.56 3.91
CA LEU A 66 3.38 7.23 5.22
C LEU A 66 3.84 5.77 5.28
N THR A 67 4.44 5.37 6.41
CA THR A 67 4.96 4.02 6.69
C THR A 67 4.00 2.92 6.19
N PRO A 68 4.36 2.17 5.14
CA PRO A 68 3.52 1.14 4.57
C PRO A 68 3.54 -0.13 5.42
N THR A 69 2.40 -0.80 5.49
CA THR A 69 2.23 -2.14 6.05
C THR A 69 2.09 -3.12 4.90
N TYR A 70 2.79 -4.25 4.98
CA TYR A 70 2.74 -5.32 3.99
C TYR A 70 1.95 -6.50 4.55
N LEU A 71 1.19 -7.18 3.71
CA LEU A 71 0.56 -8.46 4.03
C LEU A 71 0.67 -9.38 2.81
N TRP A 72 1.53 -10.38 2.93
CA TRP A 72 1.73 -11.41 1.91
C TRP A 72 0.75 -12.57 2.07
N SER A 73 0.50 -13.31 1.00
CA SER A 73 -0.32 -14.52 0.98
C SER A 73 0.18 -15.64 1.91
N ASN A 74 1.45 -15.60 2.30
CA ASN A 74 2.08 -16.49 3.28
C ASN A 74 2.08 -15.91 4.71
N SER A 75 1.23 -14.91 4.98
CA SER A 75 1.09 -14.23 6.27
C SER A 75 2.34 -13.48 6.76
N LYS A 76 3.31 -13.22 5.88
CA LYS A 76 4.45 -12.37 6.20
C LYS A 76 4.06 -10.90 6.06
N THR A 77 4.71 -10.05 6.84
CA THR A 77 4.43 -8.60 6.89
C THR A 77 5.65 -7.72 6.61
N THR A 78 6.75 -8.34 6.18
CA THR A 78 7.99 -7.68 5.80
C THR A 78 7.96 -7.27 4.33
N ALA A 79 8.70 -6.21 3.98
CA ALA A 79 8.85 -5.79 2.58
C ALA A 79 9.50 -6.88 1.71
N THR A 80 10.42 -7.65 2.29
CA THR A 80 11.08 -8.79 1.65
C THR A 80 10.68 -10.09 2.33
N ILE A 81 10.38 -11.10 1.52
CA ILE A 81 10.18 -12.48 1.94
C ILE A 81 11.21 -13.37 1.22
N THR A 82 11.80 -14.29 1.97
CA THR A 82 12.82 -15.23 1.48
C THR A 82 12.41 -16.65 1.87
N GLY A 83 13.09 -17.64 1.30
CA GLY A 83 12.77 -19.04 1.60
C GLY A 83 11.57 -19.55 0.79
N LEU A 84 11.34 -19.00 -0.41
CA LEU A 84 10.13 -19.25 -1.19
C LEU A 84 10.34 -20.38 -2.19
N THR A 85 9.29 -21.17 -2.39
CA THR A 85 9.19 -22.18 -3.45
C THR A 85 8.54 -21.57 -4.69
N ALA A 86 8.65 -22.25 -5.84
CA ALA A 86 8.01 -21.83 -7.08
C ALA A 86 6.48 -21.80 -6.90
N ALA A 87 5.93 -20.60 -6.78
CA ALA A 87 4.53 -20.33 -6.48
C ALA A 87 4.21 -18.86 -6.75
N THR A 88 2.92 -18.52 -6.73
CA THR A 88 2.48 -17.11 -6.80
C THR A 88 2.22 -16.58 -5.40
N TYR A 89 2.89 -15.47 -5.07
CA TYR A 89 2.74 -14.73 -3.83
C TYR A 89 2.11 -13.38 -4.11
N THR A 90 1.00 -13.11 -3.43
CA THR A 90 0.28 -11.83 -3.51
C THR A 90 0.61 -11.02 -2.28
N VAL A 91 0.87 -9.72 -2.44
CA VAL A 91 1.08 -8.79 -1.34
C VAL A 91 0.09 -7.65 -1.42
N THR A 92 -0.60 -7.42 -0.31
CA THR A 92 -1.39 -6.22 -0.11
C THR A 92 -0.54 -5.23 0.66
N VAL A 93 -0.26 -4.09 0.04
CA VAL A 93 0.41 -2.98 0.69
C VAL A 93 -0.65 -1.98 1.10
N THR A 94 -0.67 -1.66 2.38
CA THR A 94 -1.60 -0.71 2.97
C THR A 94 -0.81 0.46 3.55
N SER A 95 -1.19 1.68 3.22
CA SER A 95 -0.62 2.89 3.84
C SER A 95 -1.72 3.74 4.44
N ASN A 96 -1.30 4.76 5.20
CA ASN A 96 -2.17 5.78 5.76
C ASN A 96 -3.34 5.21 6.60
N GLY A 97 -3.03 4.28 7.49
CA GLY A 97 -4.02 3.67 8.40
C GLY A 97 -5.13 2.87 7.71
N GLY A 98 -4.96 2.47 6.44
CA GLY A 98 -5.97 1.71 5.69
C GLY A 98 -6.61 2.47 4.53
N ALA A 99 -6.39 3.77 4.43
CA ALA A 99 -6.99 4.60 3.39
C ALA A 99 -6.42 4.34 1.99
N CYS A 100 -5.24 3.71 1.91
CA CYS A 100 -4.57 3.44 0.65
C CYS A 100 -4.17 1.98 0.60
N THR A 101 -4.65 1.26 -0.41
CA THR A 101 -4.28 -0.13 -0.63
C THR A 101 -3.85 -0.30 -2.08
N THR A 102 -2.78 -1.08 -2.26
CA THR A 102 -2.36 -1.58 -3.57
C THR A 102 -2.04 -3.07 -3.40
N THR A 103 -2.21 -3.82 -4.48
CA THR A 103 -1.97 -5.26 -4.48
C THR A 103 -1.04 -5.60 -5.62
N GLU A 104 0.03 -6.30 -5.29
CA GLU A 104 0.99 -6.80 -6.27
C GLU A 104 1.04 -8.32 -6.23
N THR A 105 1.40 -8.92 -7.36
CA THR A 105 1.56 -10.36 -7.51
C THR A 105 2.95 -10.68 -8.00
N VAL A 106 3.61 -11.63 -7.35
CA VAL A 106 4.95 -12.09 -7.69
C VAL A 106 4.90 -13.60 -7.89
N THR A 107 5.22 -14.08 -9.08
CA THR A 107 5.34 -15.51 -9.37
C THR A 107 6.80 -15.90 -9.45
N LEU A 108 7.26 -16.89 -8.69
CA LEU A 108 8.62 -17.44 -8.73
C LEU A 108 8.69 -18.77 -9.49
#